data_AF-A0A1V3C5K6-F1
#
_entry.id   AF-A0A1V3C5K6-F1
#
_cell.length_a   1.000
_cell.length_b   1.000
_cell.length_c   1.000
_cell.angle_alpha   90.00
_cell.angle_beta   90.00
_cell.angle_gamma   90.00
#
_symmetry.space_group_name_H-M   'P 1'
#
loop_
_entity.id
_entity.type
_entity.pdbx_description
1 polymer ?
#
loop_
_entity_poly.entity_id
_entity_poly.type
_entity_poly.pdbx_seq_one_letter_code
_entity_poly.pdbx_strand_id
1 'polypeptide(L)'
;MPSALSASALRRLRGSLDEQLSALGEAPFEGGDEAAVAACAEAVLRADEPLRAAVKAAVRGSLAVLADRAPGHSLEVRVPPYGAVQAVEGPRHTRGTPPGVVETDPLTWLRVATGRLSWEQAVSGHLVRASGARSDLSGRLPLWPVPPPGGAGRTARY
;
A
#
# COMPACT_ATOMS: atom_id res chain seq x y z
N MET A 1 0.84 14.33 -6.75
CA MET A 1 1.22 14.04 -5.35
C MET A 1 0.01 13.42 -4.69
N PRO A 2 0.09 12.23 -4.06
CA PRO A 2 -0.99 11.77 -3.21
C PRO A 2 -1.21 12.85 -2.15
N SER A 3 -2.36 13.51 -2.19
CA SER A 3 -2.58 14.74 -1.41
C SER A 3 -2.52 14.50 0.11
N ALA A 4 -2.61 13.22 0.51
CA ALA A 4 -2.63 12.75 1.87
C ALA A 4 -1.29 12.70 2.62
N LEU A 5 -0.12 12.69 1.94
CA LEU A 5 1.17 12.64 2.63
C LEU A 5 1.76 14.04 2.85
N SER A 6 1.97 14.41 4.12
CA SER A 6 2.68 15.65 4.43
C SER A 6 4.14 15.62 3.95
N ALA A 7 4.73 16.78 3.64
CA ALA A 7 6.12 16.88 3.22
C ALA A 7 7.11 16.22 4.20
N SER A 8 6.82 16.27 5.51
CA SER A 8 7.61 15.57 6.55
C SER A 8 7.42 14.05 6.52
N ALA A 9 6.23 13.55 6.22
CA ALA A 9 5.98 12.12 6.04
C ALA A 9 6.72 11.60 4.80
N LEU A 10 6.66 12.35 3.70
CA LEU A 10 7.36 12.03 2.46
C LEU A 10 8.88 12.00 2.62
N ARG A 11 9.47 13.01 3.27
CA ARG A 11 10.92 13.01 3.56
C ARG A 11 11.35 11.79 4.35
N ARG A 12 10.56 11.38 5.35
CA ARG A 12 10.83 10.17 6.13
C ARG A 12 10.71 8.90 5.28
N LEU A 13 9.71 8.84 4.40
CA LEU A 13 9.55 7.72 3.47
C LEU A 13 10.75 7.59 2.52
N ARG A 14 11.21 8.69 1.94
CA ARG A 14 12.39 8.71 1.07
C ARG A 14 13.65 8.24 1.80
N GLY A 15 13.91 8.78 3.00
CA GLY A 15 15.05 8.32 3.81
C GLY A 15 15.01 6.82 4.12
N SER A 16 13.85 6.29 4.53
CA SER A 16 13.71 4.84 4.78
C SER A 16 13.79 3.98 3.51
N LEU A 17 13.38 4.51 2.36
CA LEU A 17 13.57 3.86 1.07
C LEU A 17 15.04 3.77 0.72
N ASP A 18 15.77 4.88 0.80
CA ASP A 18 17.19 4.93 0.46
C ASP A 18 18.02 4.01 1.38
N GLU A 19 17.71 3.98 2.68
CA GLU A 19 18.31 3.02 3.61
C GLU A 19 18.03 1.57 3.22
N GLN A 20 16.79 1.25 2.83
CA GLN A 20 16.41 -0.09 2.41
C GLN A 20 17.10 -0.51 1.10
N LEU A 21 17.21 0.41 0.14
CA LEU A 21 17.92 0.17 -1.13
C LEU A 21 19.41 -0.01 -0.87
N SER A 22 20.01 0.78 0.00
CA SER A 22 21.40 0.62 0.40
C SER A 22 21.66 -0.75 1.05
N ALA A 23 20.75 -1.24 1.90
CA ALA A 23 20.83 -2.58 2.49
C ALA A 23 20.72 -3.71 1.43
N LEU A 24 20.08 -3.43 0.29
CA LEU A 24 20.02 -4.33 -0.88
C LEU A 24 21.22 -4.16 -1.83
N GLY A 25 22.13 -3.22 -1.57
CA GLY A 25 23.24 -2.89 -2.46
C GLY A 25 22.83 -2.07 -3.70
N GLU A 26 21.68 -1.40 -3.64
CA GLU A 26 21.10 -0.58 -4.72
C GLU A 26 21.33 0.92 -4.48
N ALA A 27 21.31 1.70 -5.57
CA ALA A 27 21.41 3.15 -5.50
C ALA A 27 20.12 3.79 -4.95
N PRO A 28 20.18 5.03 -4.40
CA PRO A 28 19.00 5.79 -3.96
C PRO A 28 17.94 5.96 -5.06
N PHE A 29 16.69 6.16 -4.65
CA PHE A 29 15.56 6.26 -5.59
C PHE A 29 15.34 7.69 -6.10
N GLU A 30 15.52 7.88 -7.41
CA GLU A 30 15.42 9.19 -8.08
C GLU A 30 14.00 9.53 -8.60
N GLY A 31 13.02 8.62 -8.46
CA GLY A 31 11.68 8.83 -9.00
C GLY A 31 10.80 9.80 -8.20
N GLY A 32 9.63 10.12 -8.75
CA GLY A 32 8.63 11.00 -8.11
C GLY A 32 8.04 10.42 -6.82
N ASP A 33 7.36 11.25 -6.03
CA ASP A 33 6.93 10.91 -4.66
C ASP A 33 5.99 9.71 -4.57
N GLU A 34 5.02 9.60 -5.49
CA GLU A 34 4.11 8.45 -5.51
C GLU A 34 4.84 7.17 -5.93
N ALA A 35 5.76 7.28 -6.87
CA ALA A 35 6.62 6.18 -7.29
C ALA A 35 7.56 5.75 -6.16
N ALA A 36 7.97 6.67 -5.28
CA ALA A 36 8.77 6.33 -4.10
C ALA A 36 7.98 5.46 -3.10
N VAL A 37 6.67 5.66 -2.96
CA VAL A 37 5.83 4.78 -2.12
C VAL A 37 5.82 3.36 -2.68
N ALA A 38 5.58 3.22 -3.99
CA ALA A 38 5.60 1.92 -4.66
C ALA A 38 6.98 1.27 -4.54
N ALA A 39 8.05 2.01 -4.84
CA ALA A 39 9.43 1.52 -4.76
C ALA A 39 9.81 1.06 -3.35
N CYS A 40 9.33 1.74 -2.30
CA CYS A 40 9.54 1.32 -0.92
C CYS A 40 8.82 0.01 -0.58
N ALA A 41 7.59 -0.17 -1.04
CA ALA A 41 6.90 -1.45 -0.92
C ALA A 41 7.65 -2.57 -1.68
N GLU A 42 8.13 -2.31 -2.91
CA GLU A 42 8.88 -3.28 -3.69
C GLU A 42 10.21 -3.66 -3.03
N ALA A 43 10.98 -2.68 -2.54
CA ALA A 43 12.25 -2.92 -1.87
C ALA A 43 12.04 -3.75 -0.59
N VAL A 44 11.02 -3.42 0.21
CA VAL A 44 10.65 -4.21 1.40
C VAL A 44 10.30 -5.65 1.04
N LEU A 45 9.55 -5.88 -0.04
CA LEU A 45 9.10 -7.22 -0.42
C LEU A 45 10.17 -8.08 -1.11
N ARG A 46 11.26 -7.47 -1.59
CA ARG A 46 12.42 -8.16 -2.16
C ARG A 46 13.50 -8.50 -1.12
N ALA A 47 13.49 -7.82 0.03
CA ALA A 47 14.45 -8.07 1.09
C ALA A 47 14.09 -9.34 1.89
N ASP A 48 15.08 -10.20 2.13
CA ASP A 48 14.92 -11.35 3.03
C ASP A 48 14.66 -10.88 4.47
N GLU A 49 15.35 -9.81 4.90
CA GLU A 49 15.17 -9.15 6.19
C GLU A 49 14.92 -7.64 5.98
N PRO A 50 13.65 -7.21 5.81
CA PRO A 50 13.33 -5.82 5.56
C PRO A 50 13.52 -4.96 6.80
N LEU A 51 14.05 -3.75 6.61
CA LEU A 51 14.23 -2.76 7.66
C LEU A 51 12.85 -2.33 8.20
N ARG A 52 12.68 -2.41 9.53
CA ARG A 52 11.42 -2.02 10.20
C ARG A 52 10.94 -0.62 9.82
N ALA A 53 11.85 0.33 9.65
CA ALA A 53 11.53 1.69 9.24
C ALA A 53 10.93 1.75 7.83
N ALA A 54 11.50 0.99 6.89
CA ALA A 54 11.01 0.86 5.53
C ALA A 54 9.63 0.18 5.47
N VAL A 55 9.42 -0.92 6.21
CA VAL A 55 8.10 -1.56 6.31
C VAL A 55 7.05 -0.56 6.81
N LYS A 56 7.35 0.17 7.89
CA LYS A 56 6.46 1.20 8.45
C LYS A 56 6.15 2.31 7.44
N ALA A 57 7.17 2.79 6.73
CA ALA A 57 7.03 3.84 5.73
C ALA A 57 6.18 3.37 4.55
N ALA A 58 6.46 2.19 3.99
CA ALA A 58 5.71 1.59 2.89
C ALA A 58 4.24 1.39 3.24
N VAL A 59 3.94 0.84 4.44
CA VAL A 59 2.56 0.64 4.90
C VAL A 59 1.82 1.98 5.03
N ARG A 60 2.41 2.96 5.71
CA ARG A 60 1.76 4.28 5.89
C ARG A 60 1.57 5.01 4.57
N GLY A 61 2.56 4.94 3.68
CA GLY A 61 2.48 5.55 2.36
C GLY A 61 1.37 4.92 1.52
N SER A 62 1.32 3.59 1.44
CA SER A 62 0.30 2.87 0.66
C SER A 62 -1.11 3.04 1.23
N LEU A 63 -1.29 3.05 2.55
CA LEU A 63 -2.58 3.37 3.17
C LEU A 63 -3.02 4.81 2.86
N ALA A 64 -2.10 5.78 2.88
CA ALA A 64 -2.40 7.16 2.52
C ALA A 64 -2.82 7.27 1.03
N VAL A 65 -2.14 6.54 0.14
CA VAL A 65 -2.53 6.47 -1.28
C VAL A 65 -3.93 5.85 -1.46
N LEU A 66 -4.27 4.79 -0.73
CA LEU A 66 -5.62 4.23 -0.76
C LEU A 66 -6.67 5.28 -0.33
N ALA A 67 -6.44 5.94 0.80
CA ALA A 67 -7.39 6.92 1.36
C ALA A 67 -7.56 8.14 0.44
N ASP A 68 -6.50 8.57 -0.24
CA ASP A 68 -6.54 9.67 -1.21
C ASP A 68 -7.36 9.32 -2.45
N ARG A 69 -7.24 8.09 -2.95
CA ARG A 69 -7.93 7.62 -4.17
C ARG A 69 -9.36 7.15 -3.93
N ALA A 70 -9.66 6.73 -2.71
CA ALA A 70 -10.98 6.32 -2.29
C ALA A 70 -11.33 7.02 -0.97
N PRO A 71 -11.53 8.35 -0.98
CA PRO A 71 -11.86 9.09 0.23
C PRO A 71 -13.19 8.62 0.81
N GLY A 72 -13.31 8.64 2.13
CA GLY A 72 -14.54 8.24 2.80
C GLY A 72 -14.32 7.70 4.20
N HIS A 73 -15.39 7.16 4.79
CA HIS A 73 -15.43 6.71 6.18
C HIS A 73 -16.36 5.50 6.38
N SER A 74 -16.68 4.80 5.29
CA SER A 74 -17.51 3.60 5.33
C SER A 74 -16.69 2.31 5.49
N LEU A 75 -15.38 2.41 5.28
CA LEU A 75 -14.42 1.33 5.45
C LEU A 75 -13.22 1.79 6.27
N GLU A 76 -12.89 1.04 7.32
CA GLU A 76 -11.62 1.14 8.03
C GLU A 76 -10.64 0.07 7.56
N VAL A 77 -9.46 0.46 7.08
CA VAL A 77 -8.38 -0.45 6.72
C VAL A 77 -7.28 -0.36 7.78
N ARG A 78 -6.96 -1.48 8.43
CA ARG A 78 -6.02 -1.61 9.54
C ARG A 78 -4.85 -2.49 9.16
N VAL A 79 -3.64 -1.99 9.41
CA VAL A 79 -2.39 -2.71 9.20
C VAL A 79 -1.52 -2.57 10.46
N PRO A 80 -1.84 -3.30 11.54
CA PRO A 80 -1.05 -3.25 12.76
C PRO A 80 0.39 -3.75 12.54
N PRO A 81 1.38 -3.16 13.23
CA PRO A 81 1.27 -2.08 14.21
C PRO A 81 1.38 -0.67 13.60
N TYR A 82 1.37 -0.53 12.26
CA TYR A 82 1.91 0.66 11.60
C TYR A 82 0.87 1.75 11.30
N GLY A 83 -0.39 1.40 11.05
CA GLY A 83 -1.43 2.39 10.85
C GLY A 83 -2.81 1.83 10.50
N ALA A 84 -3.75 2.75 10.40
CA ALA A 84 -5.08 2.52 9.88
C ALA A 84 -5.56 3.78 9.14
N VAL A 85 -6.43 3.61 8.15
CA VAL A 85 -7.08 4.72 7.42
C VAL A 85 -8.57 4.44 7.26
N GLN A 86 -9.33 5.53 7.13
CA GLN A 86 -10.70 5.49 6.67
C GLN A 86 -10.72 5.72 5.16
N ALA A 87 -11.50 4.93 4.45
CA ALA A 87 -11.61 4.96 3.01
C ALA A 87 -13.05 4.62 2.57
N VAL A 88 -13.30 4.73 1.27
CA VAL A 88 -14.52 4.39 0.56
C VAL A 88 -15.71 5.26 0.98
N GLU A 89 -16.28 5.96 0.01
CA GLU A 89 -17.51 6.73 0.21
C GLU A 89 -18.67 5.82 0.61
N GLY A 90 -19.54 6.34 1.47
CA GLY A 90 -20.75 5.65 1.88
C GLY A 90 -21.49 6.43 2.95
N PRO A 91 -22.77 6.07 3.20
CA PRO A 91 -23.51 6.66 4.29
C PRO A 91 -22.80 6.37 5.62
N ARG A 92 -22.89 7.32 6.55
CA ARG A 92 -22.52 7.05 7.94
C ARG A 92 -23.31 5.84 8.43
N HIS A 93 -22.66 5.00 9.22
CA HIS A 93 -23.31 3.84 9.84
C HIS A 93 -24.61 4.27 10.52
N THR A 94 -25.70 3.67 10.09
CA THR A 94 -26.96 3.71 10.81
C THR A 94 -26.95 2.62 11.87
N ARG A 95 -27.76 2.79 12.93
CA ARG A 95 -27.84 1.83 14.04
C ARG A 95 -28.07 0.41 13.48
N GLY A 96 -27.13 -0.50 13.77
CA GLY A 96 -27.22 -1.92 13.40
C GLY A 96 -26.34 -2.38 12.24
N THR A 97 -25.72 -1.48 11.46
CA THR A 97 -24.73 -1.89 10.43
C THR A 97 -23.33 -1.47 10.86
N PRO A 98 -22.45 -2.40 11.27
CA PRO A 98 -21.08 -2.04 11.65
C PRO A 98 -20.29 -1.51 10.44
N PRO A 99 -19.21 -0.73 10.68
CA PRO A 99 -18.29 -0.34 9.63
C PRO A 99 -17.78 -1.51 8.82
N GLY A 100 -17.53 -1.26 7.54
CA GLY A 100 -16.58 -2.09 6.81
C GLY A 100 -15.25 -2.06 7.57
N VAL A 101 -14.66 -3.22 7.82
CA VAL A 101 -13.32 -3.34 8.39
C VAL A 101 -12.52 -4.32 7.56
N VAL A 102 -11.31 -3.91 7.19
CA VAL A 102 -10.28 -4.75 6.60
C VAL A 102 -9.07 -4.72 7.53
N GLU A 103 -8.57 -5.90 7.92
CA GLU A 103 -7.41 -6.03 8.79
C GLU A 103 -6.45 -7.10 8.26
N THR A 104 -5.15 -6.81 8.28
CA THR A 104 -4.10 -7.70 7.77
C THR A 104 -2.73 -7.31 8.36
N ASP A 105 -1.75 -8.20 8.27
CA ASP A 105 -0.36 -7.88 8.61
C ASP A 105 0.33 -6.97 7.56
N PRO A 106 1.45 -6.32 7.91
CA PRO A 106 2.18 -5.40 7.05
C PRO A 106 2.62 -5.97 5.70
N LEU A 107 3.17 -7.19 5.67
CA LEU A 107 3.73 -7.73 4.44
C LEU A 107 2.63 -8.21 3.50
N THR A 108 1.57 -8.82 4.05
CA THR A 108 0.38 -9.17 3.26
C THR A 108 -0.25 -7.92 2.67
N TRP A 109 -0.43 -6.85 3.44
CA TRP A 109 -0.93 -5.58 2.92
C TRP A 109 -0.10 -5.08 1.73
N LEU A 110 1.23 -5.02 1.88
CA LEU A 110 2.10 -4.56 0.81
C LEU A 110 2.03 -5.45 -0.42
N ARG A 111 1.95 -6.78 -0.27
CA ARG A 111 1.80 -7.71 -1.41
C ARG A 111 0.51 -7.45 -2.18
N VAL A 112 -0.59 -7.20 -1.48
CA VAL A 112 -1.88 -6.91 -2.13
C VAL A 112 -1.88 -5.51 -2.76
N ALA A 113 -1.37 -4.51 -2.03
CA ALA A 113 -1.26 -3.13 -2.51
C ALA A 113 -0.41 -3.01 -3.79
N THR A 114 0.61 -3.86 -3.94
CA THR A 114 1.52 -3.88 -5.10
C THR A 114 1.13 -4.91 -6.17
N GLY A 115 0.12 -5.75 -5.91
CA GLY A 115 -0.37 -6.75 -6.86
C GLY A 115 0.46 -8.03 -6.92
N ARG A 116 1.38 -8.28 -5.97
CA ARG A 116 2.06 -9.58 -5.81
C ARG A 116 1.16 -10.68 -5.25
N LEU A 117 0.08 -10.28 -4.58
CA LEU A 117 -0.97 -11.17 -4.09
C LEU A 117 -2.30 -10.56 -4.49
N SER A 118 -3.17 -11.31 -5.16
CA SER A 118 -4.50 -10.75 -5.48
C SER A 118 -5.35 -10.60 -4.21
N TRP A 119 -6.27 -9.65 -4.23
CA TRP A 119 -7.23 -9.45 -3.14
C TRP A 119 -8.02 -10.73 -2.84
N GLU A 120 -8.52 -11.40 -3.88
CA GLU A 120 -9.28 -12.64 -3.76
C GLU A 120 -8.48 -13.73 -3.06
N GLN A 121 -7.23 -13.97 -3.49
CA GLN A 121 -6.34 -14.93 -2.86
C GLN A 121 -6.04 -14.60 -1.39
N ALA A 122 -5.86 -13.32 -1.08
CA ALA A 122 -5.59 -12.88 0.28
C ALA A 122 -6.77 -13.14 1.23
N VAL A 123 -8.00 -12.89 0.77
CA VAL A 123 -9.23 -13.14 1.54
C VAL A 123 -9.51 -14.65 1.63
N SER A 124 -9.45 -15.38 0.52
CA SER A 124 -9.70 -16.83 0.49
C SER A 124 -8.67 -17.62 1.29
N GLY A 125 -7.42 -17.12 1.33
CA GLY A 125 -6.33 -17.68 2.12
C GLY A 125 -6.32 -17.25 3.59
N HIS A 126 -7.33 -16.49 4.05
CA HIS A 126 -7.43 -15.94 5.41
C HIS A 126 -6.22 -15.08 5.85
N LEU A 127 -5.49 -14.52 4.88
CA LEU A 127 -4.39 -13.57 5.13
C LEU A 127 -4.95 -12.17 5.40
N VAL A 128 -6.13 -11.87 4.84
CA VAL A 128 -6.88 -10.64 5.08
C VAL A 128 -8.23 -10.98 5.72
N ARG A 129 -8.53 -10.30 6.83
CA ARG A 129 -9.87 -10.31 7.41
C ARG A 129 -10.67 -9.14 6.83
N ALA A 130 -11.68 -9.44 6.02
CA ALA A 130 -12.62 -8.46 5.48
C ALA A 130 -14.03 -8.69 6.05
N SER A 131 -14.64 -7.65 6.63
CA SER A 131 -15.98 -7.74 7.20
C SER A 131 -16.80 -6.48 6.93
N GLY A 132 -18.10 -6.65 6.69
CA GLY A 132 -19.01 -5.56 6.36
C GLY A 132 -19.16 -5.34 4.85
N ALA A 133 -20.30 -4.77 4.44
CA ALA A 133 -20.73 -4.71 3.03
C ALA A 133 -19.81 -3.90 2.10
N ARG A 134 -18.90 -3.09 2.66
CA ARG A 134 -17.96 -2.24 1.91
C ARG A 134 -16.49 -2.69 2.07
N SER A 135 -16.26 -3.87 2.62
CA SER A 135 -14.90 -4.38 2.86
C SER A 135 -14.22 -4.94 1.62
N ASP A 136 -14.93 -5.07 0.49
CA ASP A 136 -14.32 -5.50 -0.76
C ASP A 136 -13.47 -4.39 -1.38
N LEU A 137 -12.16 -4.61 -1.41
CA LEU A 137 -11.17 -3.71 -2.03
C LEU A 137 -10.72 -4.18 -3.42
N SER A 138 -11.33 -5.22 -4.00
CA SER A 138 -10.97 -5.77 -5.31
C SER A 138 -10.91 -4.71 -6.43
N GLY A 139 -11.86 -3.77 -6.46
CA GLY A 139 -11.91 -2.68 -7.43
C GLY A 139 -11.00 -1.48 -7.12
N ARG A 140 -10.21 -1.56 -6.05
CA ARG A 140 -9.31 -0.49 -5.56
C ARG A 140 -7.85 -0.94 -5.46
N LEU A 141 -7.60 -2.25 -5.54
CA LEU A 141 -6.27 -2.86 -5.46
C LEU A 141 -5.97 -3.65 -6.74
N PRO A 142 -4.72 -3.68 -7.21
CA PRO A 142 -3.55 -3.02 -6.61
C PRO A 142 -3.53 -1.50 -6.78
N LEU A 143 -2.76 -0.82 -5.93
CA LEU A 143 -2.61 0.65 -5.96
C LEU A 143 -1.73 1.11 -7.12
N TRP A 144 -0.96 0.25 -7.75
CA TRP A 144 -0.18 0.64 -8.92
C TRP A 144 -0.40 -0.39 -10.02
N PRO A 145 -0.32 0.03 -11.30
CA PRO A 145 -0.40 -0.92 -12.41
C PRO A 145 0.64 -2.02 -12.23
N VAL A 146 0.19 -3.28 -12.27
CA VAL A 146 1.11 -4.42 -12.33
C VAL A 146 1.68 -4.43 -13.75
N PRO A 147 3.01 -4.42 -13.92
CA PRO A 147 3.60 -4.58 -15.24
C PRO A 147 3.06 -5.85 -15.89
N PRO A 148 2.65 -5.82 -17.17
CA PRO A 148 2.22 -7.04 -17.84
C PRO A 148 3.36 -8.07 -17.80
N PRO A 149 3.07 -9.35 -17.51
CA PRO A 149 4.10 -10.38 -17.54
C PRO A 149 4.65 -10.47 -18.97
N GLY A 150 5.89 -9.99 -19.18
CA GLY A 150 6.58 -10.06 -20.49
C GLY A 150 7.13 -8.74 -21.06
N GLY A 151 7.11 -7.63 -20.34
CA GLY A 151 7.72 -6.36 -20.80
C GLY A 151 9.26 -6.34 -20.73
N ALA A 152 9.96 -7.19 -21.49
CA ALA A 152 11.38 -6.98 -21.77
C ALA A 152 11.54 -5.65 -22.54
N GLY A 153 12.59 -4.91 -22.17
CA GLY A 153 12.81 -3.51 -22.50
C GLY A 153 12.49 -3.07 -23.93
N ARG A 154 11.92 -1.88 -24.04
CA ARG A 154 12.18 -1.01 -25.18
C ARG A 154 12.34 0.42 -24.68
N THR A 155 13.60 0.83 -24.58
CA THR A 155 14.02 2.22 -24.71
C THR A 155 13.37 2.82 -25.95
N ALA A 156 12.37 3.69 -25.77
CA ALA A 156 11.95 4.60 -26.82
C ALA A 156 12.70 5.92 -26.60
N ARG A 157 13.87 6.02 -27.24
CA ARG A 157 14.39 7.32 -27.68
C ARG A 157 13.68 7.63 -28.99
N TYR A 158 13.01 8.78 -29.06
CA TYR A 158 12.91 9.63 -30.24
C TYR A 158 12.72 11.07 -29.77
#